data_AF-A0A444W2W0-F1
#
_entry.id   AF-A0A444W2W0-F1
#
_cell.length_a   1.000
_cell.length_b   1.000
_cell.length_c   1.000
_cell.angle_alpha   90.00
_cell.angle_beta   90.00
_cell.angle_gamma   90.00
#
_symmetry.space_group_name_H-M   'P 1'
#
loop_
_entity.id
_entity.type
_entity.pdbx_description
1 polymer ?
#
loop_
_entity_poly.entity_id
_entity_poly.type
_entity_poly.pdbx_seq_one_letter_code
_entity_poly.pdbx_strand_id
1 'polypeptide(L)'
;MGLYNKADESDFYSEIVSLIQEDSTFYQEVDFNAGRILSVDDCYRLEGNILLKELFSNKKGRISEMVSNEVGIKSETAREILNFSALLVMSYLRYNLQLIESLKLLLEDQKREILNSIPPGIKIILGFSNYETVEDKNQSIGRSIFTLFGHNFFSF
;
A
#
# COMPACT_ATOMS: atom_id res chain seq x y z
N MET A 1 1.42 -26.51 7.54
CA MET A 1 -0.01 -26.73 7.21
C MET A 1 -0.87 -25.62 7.83
N GLY A 2 -0.76 -24.39 7.31
CA GLY A 2 -1.41 -23.18 7.85
C GLY A 2 -2.01 -22.37 6.70
N LEU A 3 -1.20 -21.55 6.03
CA LEU A 3 -1.64 -20.75 4.88
C LEU A 3 -2.09 -21.57 3.66
N TYR A 4 -1.27 -22.55 3.25
CA TYR A 4 -1.52 -23.34 2.02
C TYR A 4 -2.86 -24.10 2.03
N ASN A 5 -3.34 -24.50 3.21
CA ASN A 5 -4.60 -25.24 3.32
C ASN A 5 -5.83 -24.31 3.43
N LYS A 6 -5.62 -23.04 3.79
CA LYS A 6 -6.67 -22.02 3.86
C LYS A 6 -6.73 -21.15 2.60
N ALA A 7 -5.78 -21.32 1.68
CA ALA A 7 -5.71 -20.56 0.44
C ALA A 7 -6.91 -20.83 -0.49
N ASP A 8 -7.60 -21.96 -0.35
CA ASP A 8 -8.80 -22.25 -1.15
C ASP A 8 -10.09 -21.71 -0.49
N GLU A 9 -10.02 -21.20 0.74
CA GLU A 9 -11.15 -20.62 1.46
C GLU A 9 -11.31 -19.13 1.07
N SER A 10 -12.39 -18.78 0.37
CA SER A 10 -12.63 -17.39 -0.05
C SER A 10 -12.68 -16.42 1.12
N ASP A 11 -13.20 -16.89 2.25
CA ASP A 11 -13.45 -16.09 3.44
C ASP A 11 -12.12 -15.70 4.12
N PHE A 12 -11.13 -16.59 4.07
CA PHE A 12 -9.80 -16.35 4.63
C PHE A 12 -9.10 -15.14 3.98
N TYR A 13 -9.16 -15.02 2.65
CA TYR A 13 -8.59 -13.85 1.98
C TYR A 13 -9.36 -12.58 2.30
N SER A 14 -10.69 -12.66 2.41
CA SER A 14 -11.51 -11.50 2.76
C SER A 14 -11.19 -10.96 4.15
N GLU A 15 -10.97 -11.85 5.12
CA GLU A 15 -10.60 -11.50 6.50
C GLU A 15 -9.19 -10.91 6.60
N ILE A 16 -8.22 -11.48 5.87
CA ILE A 16 -6.86 -10.90 5.83
C ILE A 16 -6.88 -9.53 5.15
N VAL A 17 -7.64 -9.36 4.07
CA VAL A 17 -7.78 -8.06 3.39
C VAL A 17 -8.46 -7.03 4.29
N SER A 18 -9.49 -7.40 5.06
CA SER A 18 -10.12 -6.47 6.01
C SER A 18 -9.14 -6.04 7.10
N LEU A 19 -8.30 -6.94 7.62
CA LEU A 19 -7.26 -6.61 8.62
C LEU A 19 -6.15 -5.69 8.06
N ILE A 20 -5.91 -5.73 6.75
CA ILE A 20 -4.99 -4.80 6.07
C ILE A 20 -5.65 -3.41 5.90
N GLN A 21 -6.95 -3.39 5.63
CA GLN A 21 -7.73 -2.17 5.43
C GLN A 21 -8.03 -1.43 6.74
N GLU A 22 -8.14 -2.14 7.87
CA GLU A 22 -8.32 -1.54 9.19
C GLU A 22 -7.19 -0.56 9.54
N ASP A 23 -7.55 0.61 10.07
CA ASP A 23 -6.60 1.65 10.46
C ASP A 23 -5.84 1.26 11.73
N SER A 24 -4.69 0.61 11.54
CA SER A 24 -3.68 0.42 12.58
C SER A 24 -2.76 1.63 12.67
N THR A 25 -2.46 2.05 13.91
CA THR A 25 -1.42 3.06 14.18
C THR A 25 -0.06 2.59 13.67
N PHE A 26 0.23 1.29 13.76
CA PHE A 26 1.48 0.69 13.30
C PHE A 26 1.76 0.99 11.83
N TYR A 27 0.73 0.99 10.98
CA TYR A 27 0.88 1.20 9.54
C TYR A 27 1.32 2.63 9.20
N GLN A 28 0.96 3.60 10.04
CA GLN A 28 1.30 5.02 9.83
C GLN A 28 2.74 5.33 10.29
N GLU A 29 3.30 4.47 11.15
CA GLU A 29 4.64 4.66 11.71
C GLU A 29 5.75 4.06 10.85
N VAL A 30 5.42 3.33 9.78
CA VAL A 30 6.41 2.74 8.86
C VAL A 30 6.48 3.53 7.56
N ASP A 31 7.60 4.22 7.35
CA ASP A 31 7.90 4.95 6.13
C ASP A 31 8.73 4.06 5.20
N PHE A 32 8.04 3.30 4.35
CA PHE A 32 8.67 2.40 3.38
C PHE A 32 9.47 3.14 2.29
N ASN A 33 9.14 4.39 1.99
CA ASN A 33 9.88 5.18 1.01
C ASN A 33 11.26 5.60 1.54
N ALA A 34 11.33 6.01 2.80
CA ALA A 34 12.58 6.36 3.45
C ALA A 34 13.29 5.17 4.11
N GLY A 35 12.70 3.96 4.02
CA GLY A 35 13.26 2.73 4.61
C GLY A 35 13.42 2.80 6.13
N ARG A 36 12.55 3.55 6.83
CA ARG A 36 12.66 3.82 8.26
C ARG A 36 11.36 3.55 8.99
N ILE A 37 11.50 3.19 10.26
CA ILE A 37 10.38 3.09 11.20
C ILE A 37 10.45 4.34 12.09
N LEU A 38 9.38 5.14 12.08
CA LEU A 38 9.31 6.44 12.74
C LEU A 38 9.15 6.28 14.26
N SER A 39 8.27 5.38 14.66
CA SER A 39 8.05 4.93 16.04
C SER A 39 7.59 3.47 16.02
N VAL A 40 7.80 2.76 17.12
CA VAL A 40 7.21 1.44 17.33
C VAL A 40 6.37 1.54 18.58
N ASP A 41 5.07 1.73 18.40
CA ASP A 41 4.13 1.59 19.51
C ASP A 41 3.94 0.11 19.89
N ASP A 42 3.58 -0.15 21.15
CA ASP A 42 3.38 -1.51 21.70
C ASP A 42 2.13 -2.20 21.12
N CYS A 43 1.40 -1.56 20.19
CA CYS A 43 0.23 -2.09 19.49
C CYS A 43 0.51 -3.43 18.79
N TYR A 44 1.77 -3.67 18.40
CA TYR A 44 2.18 -4.92 17.77
C TYR A 44 1.91 -6.16 18.62
N ARG A 45 1.92 -6.02 19.96
CA ARG A 45 1.64 -7.13 20.88
C ARG A 45 0.23 -7.69 20.71
N LEU A 46 -0.75 -6.82 20.43
CA LEU A 46 -2.16 -7.18 20.29
C LEU A 46 -2.52 -7.49 18.84
N GLU A 47 -2.23 -6.57 17.92
CA GLU A 47 -2.67 -6.66 16.53
C GLU A 47 -1.90 -7.75 15.76
N GLY A 48 -0.59 -7.83 15.96
CA GLY A 48 0.23 -8.90 15.38
C GLY A 48 -0.17 -10.29 15.87
N ASN A 49 -0.72 -10.38 17.10
CA ASN A 49 -1.24 -11.64 17.61
C ASN A 49 -2.51 -12.09 16.88
N ILE A 50 -3.39 -11.16 16.51
CA ILE A 50 -4.61 -11.45 15.74
C ILE A 50 -4.22 -12.00 14.36
N LEU A 51 -3.30 -11.32 13.67
CA LEU A 51 -2.81 -11.76 12.35
C LEU A 51 -2.21 -13.16 12.39
N LEU A 52 -1.31 -13.43 13.34
CA LEU A 52 -0.69 -14.75 13.46
C LEU A 52 -1.69 -15.83 13.86
N LYS A 53 -2.74 -15.48 14.59
CA LYS A 53 -3.82 -16.43 14.91
C LYS A 53 -4.60 -16.79 13.64
N GLU A 54 -4.83 -15.86 12.73
CA GLU A 54 -5.47 -16.21 11.46
C GLU A 54 -4.57 -17.05 10.55
N LEU A 55 -3.28 -16.69 10.46
CA LEU A 55 -2.30 -17.39 9.63
C LEU A 55 -1.98 -18.81 10.12
N PHE A 56 -1.88 -19.00 11.44
CA PHE A 56 -1.38 -20.24 12.04
C PHE A 56 -2.35 -20.93 13.00
N SER A 57 -3.55 -20.37 13.21
CA SER A 57 -4.57 -20.89 14.12
C SER A 57 -3.98 -21.23 15.50
N ASN A 58 -4.16 -22.46 15.97
CA ASN A 58 -3.65 -22.97 17.23
C ASN A 58 -2.15 -23.34 17.21
N LYS A 59 -1.46 -23.24 16.06
CA LYS A 59 -0.05 -23.64 15.93
C LYS A 59 0.93 -22.53 16.27
N LYS A 60 0.47 -21.28 16.45
CA LYS A 60 1.32 -20.14 16.80
C LYS A 60 2.24 -20.40 17.99
N GLY A 61 1.71 -20.97 19.08
CA GLY A 61 2.50 -21.24 20.30
C GLY A 61 3.69 -22.17 20.02
N ARG A 62 3.43 -23.26 19.28
CA ARG A 62 4.47 -24.20 18.84
C ARG A 62 5.49 -23.55 17.91
N ILE A 63 5.05 -22.69 16.99
CA ILE A 63 5.97 -21.98 16.08
C ILE A 63 6.87 -21.03 16.88
N SER A 64 6.31 -20.28 17.83
CA SER A 64 7.08 -19.40 18.72
C SER A 64 8.12 -20.18 19.53
N GLU A 65 7.75 -21.35 20.05
CA GLU A 65 8.65 -22.23 20.79
C GLU A 65 9.74 -22.84 19.90
N MET A 66 9.40 -23.25 18.68
CA MET A 66 10.40 -23.72 17.71
C MET A 66 11.39 -22.61 17.34
N VAL A 67 10.90 -21.40 17.06
CA VAL A 67 11.75 -20.24 16.78
C VAL A 67 12.61 -19.87 17.98
N SER A 68 12.07 -19.92 19.19
CA SER A 68 12.82 -19.62 20.40
C SER A 68 13.96 -20.62 20.63
N ASN A 69 13.69 -21.90 20.40
CA ASN A 69 14.68 -22.96 20.54
C ASN A 69 15.76 -22.89 19.46
N GLU A 70 15.39 -22.56 18.22
CA GLU A 70 16.32 -22.45 17.10
C GLU A 70 17.25 -21.23 17.26
N VAL A 71 16.69 -20.08 17.63
CA VAL A 71 17.44 -18.81 17.73
C VAL A 71 18.12 -18.65 19.10
N GLY A 72 17.76 -19.47 20.09
CA GLY A 72 18.33 -19.40 21.44
C GLY A 72 17.82 -18.19 22.25
N ILE A 73 16.56 -17.80 22.06
CA ILE A 73 15.91 -16.69 22.77
C ILE A 73 14.76 -17.19 23.63
N LYS A 74 14.24 -16.32 24.52
CA LYS A 74 13.04 -16.65 25.29
C LYS A 74 11.83 -16.76 24.38
N SER A 75 10.91 -17.67 24.70
CA SER A 75 9.70 -17.90 23.92
C SER A 75 8.80 -16.65 23.86
N GLU A 76 8.77 -15.86 24.94
CA GLU A 76 8.05 -14.58 24.95
C GLU A 76 8.65 -13.58 23.95
N THR A 77 9.98 -13.50 23.88
CA THR A 77 10.68 -12.63 22.94
C THR A 77 10.46 -13.09 21.49
N ALA A 78 10.52 -14.40 21.23
CA ALA A 78 10.20 -14.94 19.91
C ALA A 78 8.77 -14.59 19.49
N ARG A 79 7.81 -14.64 20.43
CA ARG A 79 6.42 -14.27 20.18
C ARG A 79 6.26 -12.80 19.80
N GLU A 80 6.97 -11.91 20.50
CA GLU A 80 6.96 -10.47 20.20
C GLU A 80 7.57 -10.17 18.83
N ILE A 81 8.70 -10.81 18.50
CA ILE A 81 9.33 -10.67 17.18
C ILE A 81 8.40 -11.15 16.07
N LEU A 82 7.72 -12.29 16.26
CA LEU A 82 6.78 -12.82 15.29
C LEU A 82 5.59 -11.88 15.09
N ASN A 83 5.03 -11.35 16.18
CA ASN A 83 3.92 -10.40 16.12
C ASN A 83 4.31 -9.13 15.35
N PHE A 84 5.48 -8.57 15.66
CA PHE A 84 6.02 -7.41 14.96
C PHE A 84 6.25 -7.69 13.48
N SER A 85 6.86 -8.84 13.15
CA SER A 85 7.13 -9.24 11.77
C SER A 85 5.85 -9.40 10.95
N ALA A 86 4.80 -9.96 11.54
CA ALA A 86 3.51 -10.10 10.87
C ALA A 86 2.92 -8.74 10.47
N LEU A 87 2.93 -7.78 11.40
CA LEU A 87 2.46 -6.42 11.11
C LEU A 87 3.35 -5.69 10.11
N LEU A 88 4.66 -5.87 10.16
CA LEU A 88 5.58 -5.25 9.20
C LEU A 88 5.27 -5.72 7.77
N VAL A 89 5.02 -7.02 7.59
CA VAL A 89 4.62 -7.57 6.29
C VAL A 89 3.27 -7.01 5.84
N MET A 90 2.26 -6.94 6.73
CA MET A 90 0.95 -6.36 6.39
C MET A 90 1.04 -4.88 6.05
N SER A 91 1.86 -4.12 6.77
CA SER A 91 2.14 -2.71 6.50
C SER A 91 2.70 -2.51 5.10
N TYR A 92 3.63 -3.39 4.69
CA TYR A 92 4.20 -3.36 3.35
C TYR A 92 3.14 -3.65 2.28
N LEU A 93 2.24 -4.61 2.50
CA LEU A 93 1.15 -4.89 1.58
C LEU A 93 0.19 -3.70 1.46
N ARG A 94 -0.18 -3.07 2.58
CA ARG A 94 -1.01 -1.85 2.60
C ARG A 94 -0.35 -0.71 1.83
N TYR A 95 0.93 -0.48 2.05
CA TYR A 95 1.71 0.53 1.34
C TYR A 95 1.65 0.33 -0.19
N ASN A 96 1.81 -0.91 -0.66
CA ASN A 96 1.72 -1.22 -2.08
C ASN A 96 0.31 -0.99 -2.65
N LEU A 97 -0.75 -1.28 -1.89
CA LEU A 97 -2.12 -0.99 -2.30
C LEU A 97 -2.33 0.52 -2.51
N GLN A 98 -1.87 1.34 -1.57
CA GLN A 98 -1.94 2.80 -1.68
C GLN A 98 -1.13 3.33 -2.87
N LEU A 99 0.03 2.74 -3.16
CA LEU A 99 0.85 3.09 -4.31
C LEU A 99 0.13 2.79 -5.63
N ILE A 100 -0.52 1.62 -5.74
CA ILE A 100 -1.29 1.23 -6.93
C ILE A 100 -2.48 2.19 -7.12
N GLU A 101 -3.20 2.53 -6.06
CA GLU A 101 -4.30 3.49 -6.12
C GLU A 101 -3.82 4.87 -6.58
N SER A 102 -2.71 5.34 -6.04
CA SER A 102 -2.08 6.61 -6.43
C SER A 102 -1.66 6.61 -7.90
N LEU A 103 -1.11 5.51 -8.40
CA LEU A 103 -0.75 5.36 -9.80
C LEU A 103 -1.99 5.38 -10.72
N LYS A 104 -3.08 4.73 -10.29
CA LYS A 104 -4.34 4.73 -11.04
C LYS A 104 -4.91 6.15 -11.16
N LEU A 105 -4.89 6.92 -10.06
CA LEU A 105 -5.31 8.31 -10.07
C LEU A 105 -4.45 9.15 -11.04
N LEU A 106 -3.13 9.00 -10.98
CA LEU A 106 -2.22 9.69 -11.88
C LEU A 106 -2.49 9.37 -13.36
N LEU A 107 -2.76 8.11 -13.69
CA LEU A 107 -3.06 7.69 -15.06
C LEU A 107 -4.39 8.27 -15.56
N GLU A 108 -5.41 8.35 -14.71
CA GLU A 108 -6.68 9.00 -15.07
C GLU A 108 -6.51 10.52 -15.26
N ASP A 109 -5.73 11.18 -14.41
CA ASP A 109 -5.41 12.61 -14.59
C ASP A 109 -4.64 12.85 -15.89
N GLN A 110 -3.62 12.04 -16.19
CA GLN A 110 -2.87 12.15 -17.45
C GLN A 110 -3.74 11.87 -18.67
N LYS A 111 -4.62 10.86 -18.60
CA LYS A 111 -5.60 10.58 -19.65
C LYS A 111 -6.50 11.77 -19.88
N ARG A 112 -6.99 12.42 -18.82
CA ARG A 112 -7.81 13.63 -18.90
C ARG A 112 -7.04 14.80 -19.53
N GLU A 113 -5.79 15.03 -19.14
CA GLU A 113 -4.95 16.06 -19.73
C GLU A 113 -4.73 15.84 -21.24
N ILE A 114 -4.40 14.60 -21.64
CA ILE A 114 -4.24 14.23 -23.05
C ILE A 114 -5.54 14.48 -23.80
N LEU A 115 -6.67 13.97 -23.29
CA LEU A 115 -7.96 14.21 -23.92
C LEU A 115 -8.24 15.70 -24.03
N ASN A 116 -8.01 16.49 -22.99
CA ASN A 116 -8.23 17.94 -23.03
C ASN A 116 -7.34 18.68 -24.04
N SER A 117 -6.13 18.18 -24.30
CA SER A 117 -5.21 18.76 -25.31
C SER A 117 -5.62 18.51 -26.76
N ILE A 118 -6.45 17.49 -27.04
CA ILE A 118 -6.86 17.15 -28.40
C ILE A 118 -7.83 18.22 -28.94
N PRO A 119 -7.63 18.75 -30.16
CA PRO A 119 -8.56 19.66 -30.79
C PRO A 119 -9.99 19.08 -30.88
N PRO A 120 -11.04 19.87 -30.64
CA PRO A 120 -12.43 19.37 -30.61
C PRO A 120 -12.85 18.61 -31.88
N GLY A 121 -12.41 19.05 -33.06
CA GLY A 121 -12.70 18.36 -34.32
C GLY A 121 -12.12 16.94 -34.40
N ILE A 122 -10.95 16.72 -33.80
CA ILE A 122 -10.30 15.40 -33.75
C ILE A 122 -10.99 14.52 -32.69
N LYS A 123 -11.41 15.09 -31.55
CA LYS A 123 -12.19 14.37 -30.53
C LYS A 123 -13.46 13.75 -31.10
N ILE A 124 -14.16 14.50 -31.95
CA ILE A 124 -15.38 14.03 -32.63
C ILE A 124 -15.09 12.84 -33.54
N ILE A 125 -13.99 12.88 -34.31
CA ILE A 125 -13.58 11.78 -35.19
C ILE A 125 -13.18 10.54 -34.38
N LEU A 126 -12.53 10.72 -33.24
CA LEU A 126 -12.09 9.63 -32.34
C LEU A 126 -13.20 9.09 -31.43
N GLY A 127 -14.41 9.68 -31.45
CA GLY A 127 -15.55 9.21 -30.67
C GLY A 127 -15.49 9.52 -29.16
N PHE A 128 -14.66 10.47 -28.74
CA PHE A 128 -14.61 10.91 -27.34
C PHE A 128 -15.71 11.95 -27.04
N SER A 129 -16.46 11.77 -25.95
CA SER A 129 -17.45 12.74 -25.49
C SER A 129 -16.77 13.97 -24.86
N ASN A 130 -17.23 15.18 -25.19
CA ASN A 130 -16.60 16.46 -24.83
C ASN A 130 -16.69 16.87 -23.33
N TYR A 131 -16.91 15.94 -22.39
CA TYR A 131 -17.19 16.30 -21.00
C TYR A 131 -16.42 15.44 -20.00
N GLU A 132 -15.23 15.89 -19.63
CA GLU A 132 -14.76 15.74 -18.25
C GLU A 132 -14.54 17.15 -17.70
N THR A 133 -15.58 17.71 -17.08
CA THR A 133 -15.53 19.01 -16.40
C THR A 133 -14.64 18.93 -15.17
N VAL A 134 -13.75 19.91 -15.04
CA VAL A 134 -12.86 20.12 -13.90
C VAL A 134 -13.70 20.52 -12.68
N GLU A 135 -13.71 19.68 -11.64
CA GLU A 135 -13.95 20.21 -10.30
C GLU A 135 -12.62 20.74 -9.77
N ASP A 136 -12.44 22.06 -9.85
CA ASP A 136 -11.31 22.78 -9.28
C ASP A 136 -11.31 22.64 -7.75
N LYS A 137 -10.67 21.59 -7.22
CA LYS A 137 -10.24 21.57 -5.83
C LYS A 137 -8.89 22.26 -5.71
N ASN A 138 -8.99 23.58 -5.56
CA ASN A 138 -8.01 24.53 -4.99
C ASN A 138 -6.59 24.00 -4.70
N GLN A 139 -5.64 24.50 -5.50
CA GLN A 139 -4.31 25.00 -5.13
C GLN A 139 -3.47 24.20 -4.13
N SER A 140 -2.42 23.52 -4.62
CA SER A 140 -1.04 23.65 -4.08
C SER A 140 -0.06 22.72 -4.83
N ILE A 141 1.01 23.34 -5.35
CA ILE A 141 2.26 22.74 -5.91
C ILE A 141 2.18 22.27 -7.37
N GLY A 142 1.91 23.24 -8.27
CA GLY A 142 2.27 23.12 -9.68
C GLY A 142 3.75 23.48 -9.92
N ARG A 143 4.67 22.53 -9.75
CA ARG A 143 5.97 22.59 -10.44
C ARG A 143 5.77 22.02 -11.84
N SER A 144 5.34 22.91 -12.74
CA SER A 144 5.08 22.61 -14.15
C SER A 144 6.33 22.09 -14.86
N ILE A 145 6.23 20.89 -15.44
CA ILE A 145 7.26 20.20 -16.24
C ILE A 145 7.59 20.99 -17.53
N PHE A 146 6.82 22.03 -17.88
CA PHE A 146 7.11 22.91 -19.02
C PHE A 146 8.43 23.69 -18.91
N THR A 147 9.05 23.77 -17.72
CA THR A 147 10.39 24.37 -17.60
C THR A 147 11.54 23.45 -18.00
N LEU A 148 11.32 22.13 -18.18
CA LEU A 148 12.40 21.20 -18.52
C LEU A 148 12.71 21.11 -20.03
N PHE A 149 11.77 21.48 -20.89
CA PHE A 149 11.92 21.32 -22.36
C PHE A 149 11.85 22.64 -23.15
N GLY A 150 11.81 23.79 -22.46
CA GLY A 150 11.51 25.10 -23.06
C GLY A 150 12.70 25.97 -23.48
N HIS A 151 13.94 25.51 -23.40
CA HIS A 151 15.09 26.32 -23.81
C HIS A 151 15.91 25.63 -24.90
N ASN A 152 15.93 26.23 -26.10
CA ASN A 152 16.89 26.07 -27.21
C ASN A 152 16.38 25.52 -28.55
N PHE A 153 15.17 25.88 -28.99
CA PHE A 153 14.87 25.91 -30.42
C PHE A 153 14.19 27.24 -30.75
N PHE A 154 14.87 28.07 -31.55
CA PHE A 154 14.56 29.44 -32.02
C PHE A 154 15.31 30.59 -31.32
N SER A 155 16.43 30.99 -31.95
CA SER A 155 16.93 32.37 -31.96
C SER A 155 17.67 32.59 -33.29
N PHE A 156 17.02 33.38 -34.16
CA PHE A 156 17.50 34.10 -35.37
C PHE A 156 18.07 33.30 -36.55
#